data_AF-A0A0M3JTC8-F1
#
_entry.id   AF-A0A0M3JTC8-F1
#
_cell.length_a   1.000
_cell.length_b   1.000
_cell.length_c   1.000
_cell.angle_alpha   90.00
_cell.angle_beta   90.00
_cell.angle_gamma   90.00
#
_symmetry.space_group_name_H-M   'P 1'
#
loop_
_entity.id
_entity.type
_entity.pdbx_description
1 polymer ?
#
loop_
_entity_poly.entity_id
_entity_poly.type
_entity_poly.pdbx_seq_one_letter_code
_entity_poly.pdbx_strand_id
1 'polypeptide(L)' 'MSGQLTQACITSVDGHSLNLFARNDEVLKRIDAIRPLSKFILIIQPYDFIKELKRAVKKLKNFSHSMRVSTD' A
#
# COMPACT_ATOMS: atom_id res chain seq x y z
N MET A 1 5.39 0.94 -30.40
CA MET A 1 6.00 0.53 -29.12
C MET A 1 4.91 -0.02 -28.22
N SER A 2 4.83 -1.35 -28.06
CA SER A 2 3.87 -1.98 -27.15
C SER A 2 4.49 -2.02 -25.74
N GLY A 3 4.39 -0.92 -25.00
CA GLY A 3 4.74 -0.92 -23.58
C GLY A 3 3.78 -1.82 -22.82
N GLN A 4 4.30 -2.84 -22.14
CA GLN A 4 3.51 -3.73 -21.31
C GLN A 4 2.89 -2.90 -20.17
N LEU A 5 1.56 -2.81 -20.10
CA LEU A 5 0.86 -2.09 -19.02
C LEU A 5 1.10 -2.83 -17.70
N THR A 6 2.09 -2.37 -16.94
CA THR A 6 2.33 -2.87 -15.58
C THR A 6 1.23 -2.37 -14.66
N GLN A 7 0.59 -3.28 -13.94
CA GLN A 7 -0.34 -2.91 -12.87
C GLN A 7 0.38 -2.05 -11.83
N ALA A 8 -0.33 -1.08 -11.25
CA ALA A 8 0.22 -0.15 -10.27
C ALA A 8 -0.71 0.00 -9.07
N CYS A 9 -0.13 0.35 -7.92
CA CYS A 9 -0.85 0.60 -6.68
C CYS A 9 -0.72 2.06 -6.27
N ILE A 10 -1.84 2.68 -5.89
CA ILE A 10 -1.82 3.92 -5.14
C ILE A 10 -1.35 3.60 -3.73
N THR A 11 -0.33 4.31 -3.26
CA THR A 11 0.28 4.12 -1.94
C THR A 11 0.14 5.36 -1.05
N SER A 12 -0.15 6.51 -1.65
CA SER A 12 -0.51 7.71 -0.92
C SER A 12 -1.49 8.57 -1.70
N VAL A 13 -2.40 9.20 -0.97
CA VAL A 13 -3.34 10.21 -1.46
C VAL A 13 -3.13 11.46 -0.62
N ASP A 14 -2.73 12.55 -1.28
CA ASP A 14 -2.53 13.88 -0.72
C ASP A 14 -1.65 13.90 0.55
N GLY A 15 -0.50 13.23 0.49
CA GLY A 15 0.44 13.12 1.62
C GLY A 15 0.03 12.11 2.69
N HIS A 16 -1.17 11.53 2.62
CA HIS A 16 -1.57 10.44 3.50
C HIS A 16 -1.14 9.09 2.93
N SER A 17 -0.27 8.39 3.64
CA SER A 17 0.09 7.00 3.30
C SER A 17 -1.10 6.08 3.53
N LEU A 18 -1.36 5.21 2.56
CA LEU A 18 -2.39 4.18 2.65
C LEU A 18 -1.82 2.93 3.31
N ASN A 19 -2.67 2.19 4.02
CA ASN A 19 -2.26 0.89 4.53
C ASN A 19 -2.15 -0.10 3.37
N LEU A 20 -0.94 -0.62 3.15
CA LEU A 20 -0.67 -1.58 2.08
C LEU A 20 -1.58 -2.83 2.16
N PHE A 21 -2.03 -3.22 3.35
CA PHE A 21 -2.88 -4.41 3.55
C PHE A 21 -4.39 -4.09 3.60
N ALA A 22 -4.79 -2.83 3.54
CA ALA A 22 -6.19 -2.45 3.55
C ALA A 22 -6.87 -2.71 2.19
N ARG A 23 -8.21 -2.72 2.22
CA ARG A 23 -9.05 -2.81 1.01
C ARG A 23 -9.07 -1.45 0.29
N ASN A 24 -9.45 -1.49 -0.99
CA ASN A 24 -9.52 -0.30 -1.87
C ASN A 24 -10.44 0.80 -1.33
N ASP A 25 -11.37 0.48 -0.43
CA ASP A 25 -12.28 1.43 0.23
C ASP A 25 -11.53 2.58 0.95
N GLU A 26 -10.30 2.34 1.41
CA GLU A 26 -9.49 3.41 2.02
C GLU A 26 -9.11 4.49 1.00
N VAL A 27 -8.77 4.11 -0.22
CA VAL A 27 -8.42 5.05 -1.31
C VAL A 27 -9.61 5.97 -1.58
N LEU A 28 -10.80 5.39 -1.74
CA LEU A 28 -12.03 6.14 -2.04
C LEU A 28 -12.34 7.14 -0.94
N LYS A 29 -12.30 6.71 0.32
CA LYS A 29 -12.50 7.60 1.47
C LYS A 29 -11.52 8.77 1.50
N ARG A 30 -10.26 8.55 1.12
CA ARG A 30 -9.28 9.64 1.06
C ARG A 30 -9.57 10.61 -0.08
N ILE A 31 -9.99 10.10 -1.23
CA ILE A 31 -10.37 10.94 -2.38
C ILE A 31 -11.63 11.75 -2.05
N ASP A 32 -12.64 11.15 -1.42
CA ASP A 32 -13.89 11.82 -1.02
C ASP A 32 -13.66 12.94 0.00
N ALA A 33 -12.58 12.85 0.79
CA ALA A 33 -12.20 13.89 1.75
C ALA A 33 -11.50 15.10 1.11
N ILE A 34 -11.13 15.01 -0.18
CA ILE A 34 -10.46 16.10 -0.90
C ILE A 34 -11.50 17.15 -1.30
N ARG A 35 -11.19 18.42 -1.09
CA ARG A 35 -12.07 19.52 -1.48
C ARG A 35 -12.33 19.47 -3.00
N PRO A 36 -13.59 19.61 -3.46
CA PRO A 36 -13.88 19.66 -4.89
C PRO A 36 -13.05 20.73 -5.60
N LEU A 37 -12.53 20.38 -6.78
CA LEU A 37 -11.71 21.25 -7.64
C LEU A 37 -10.35 21.68 -7.04
N SER A 38 -9.90 21.08 -5.92
CA SER A 38 -8.54 21.28 -5.43
C SER A 38 -7.54 20.40 -6.16
N LYS A 39 -6.27 20.81 -6.14
CA LYS A 39 -5.16 19.96 -6.56
C LYS A 39 -4.82 19.01 -5.42
N PHE A 40 -4.42 17.80 -5.76
CA PHE A 40 -3.91 16.81 -4.82
C PHE A 40 -2.83 15.97 -5.51
N ILE A 41 -2.06 15.25 -4.69
CA ILE A 41 -0.95 14.41 -5.17
C ILE A 41 -1.29 12.94 -4.94
N LEU A 42 -1.00 12.10 -5.94
CA LEU A 42 -1.01 10.65 -5.79
C LEU A 42 0.41 10.11 -5.88
N ILE A 43 0.75 9.19 -4.97
CA ILE A 43 1.99 8.41 -5.08
C ILE A 43 1.61 7.01 -5.56
N ILE A 44 2.11 6.65 -6.74
CA ILE A 44 1.82 5.39 -7.41
C ILE A 44 3.11 4.57 -7.47
N GLN A 45 3.01 3.27 -7.19
CA GLN A 45 4.13 2.35 -7.19
C GLN A 45 3.84 1.14 -8.09
N PRO A 46 4.85 0.51 -8.71
CA PRO A 46 4.67 -0.73 -9.43
C PRO A 46 4.06 -1.82 -8.54
N TYR A 47 3.10 -2.57 -9.08
CA TYR A 47 2.41 -3.62 -8.31
C TYR A 47 3.37 -4.69 -7.78
N ASP A 48 4.35 -5.09 -8.59
CA ASP A 48 5.31 -6.14 -8.23
C ASP A 48 6.18 -5.72 -7.04
N PHE A 49 6.58 -4.43 -6.99
CA PHE A 49 7.30 -3.88 -5.85
C PHE A 49 6.45 -3.97 -4.56
N ILE A 50 5.18 -3.57 -4.63
CA ILE A 50 4.27 -3.63 -3.49
C ILE A 50 4.00 -5.08 -3.05
N LYS A 51 3.91 -6.00 -4.01
CA LYS A 51 3.74 -7.43 -3.74
C LYS A 51 4.94 -8.00 -2.98
N GLU A 52 6.17 -7.70 -3.40
CA GLU A 52 7.37 -8.14 -2.69
C GLU A 52 7.50 -7.47 -1.32
N LEU A 53 7.17 -6.18 -1.21
CA LEU A 53 7.15 -5.48 0.07
C LEU A 53 6.17 -6.12 1.06
N LYS A 54 4.95 -6.45 0.62
CA LYS A 54 3.95 -7.16 1.45
C LYS A 54 4.47 -8.52 1.91
N ARG A 55 5.15 -9.27 1.04
CA ARG A 55 5.76 -10.57 1.37
C ARG A 55 6.84 -10.42 2.43
N ALA A 56 7.74 -9.44 2.27
CA ALA A 56 8.80 -9.16 3.23
C ALA A 56 8.23 -8.79 4.61
N VAL A 57 7.25 -7.89 4.67
CA VAL A 57 6.59 -7.48 5.92
C VAL A 57 5.87 -8.66 6.59
N LYS A 58 5.21 -9.53 5.83
CA LYS A 58 4.55 -10.73 6.38
C LYS A 58 5.55 -11.71 6.97
N LYS A 59 6.71 -11.92 6.32
CA LYS A 59 7.80 -12.76 6.85
C LYS A 59 8.33 -12.21 8.19
N LEU A 60 8.53 -10.90 8.29
CA LEU A 60 8.98 -10.26 9.54
C LEU A 60 7.97 -10.43 10.69
N LYS A 61 6.67 -10.27 10.42
CA LYS A 61 5.61 -10.51 11.42
C LYS A 61 5.63 -11.95 11.95
N ASN A 62 5.76 -12.92 11.05
CA ASN A 62 5.82 -14.33 11.42
C ASN A 62 7.07 -14.64 12.26
N PHE A 63 8.22 -14.04 11.91
CA PHE A 63 9.45 -14.19 12.69
C PHE A 63 9.30 -13.64 14.11
N SER A 64 8.75 -12.43 14.25
CA SER A 64 8.48 -11.84 15.58
C SER A 64 7.48 -12.66 16.40
N HIS A 65 6.48 -13.26 15.77
CA HIS A 65 5.52 -14.14 16.47
C HIS A 65 6.20 -15.42 16.95
N SER A 66 7.02 -16.06 16.09
CA SER A 66 7.76 -17.27 16.45
C SER A 66 8.70 -17.05 17.66
N MET A 67 9.39 -15.91 17.74
CA MET A 67 10.28 -15.65 18.87
C MET A 67 9.55 -15.41 20.20
N ARG A 68 8.28 -14.98 20.17
CA ARG A 68 7.48 -14.80 21.40
C ARG A 68 6.92 -16.11 21.95
N VAL A 69 6.73 -17.12 21.11
CA VAL A 69 6.18 -18.43 21.51
C VAL A 69 7.26 -19.36 22.08
N SER A 70 8.54 -19.10 21.80
CA SER A 70 9.66 -19.91 22.30
C SER A 70 10.18 -19.51 23.70
N THR A 71 9.52 -18.55 24.36
CA THR A 71 9.89 -18.04 25.70
C THR A 71 8.92 -18.42 26.83
N ASP A 72 7.91 -19.26 26.54
CA ASP A 72 7.01 -19.85 27.54
C ASP A 72 7.33 -21.35 27.74
#